data_AF-A0A821YMW2-F1
#
_entry.id   AF-A0A821YMW2-F1
#
_cell.length_a   1.000
_cell.length_b   1.000
_cell.length_c   1.000
_cell.angle_alpha   90.00
_cell.angle_beta   90.00
_cell.angle_gamma   90.00
#
_symmetry.space_group_name_H-M   'P 1'
#
loop_
_entity.id
_entity.type
_entity.pdbx_description
1 polymer ?
#
loop_
_entity_poly.entity_id
_entity_poly.type
_entity_poly.pdbx_seq_one_letter_code
_entity_poly.pdbx_strand_id
1 'polypeptide(L)'
;MIWDGTYVYCYKSNDHVLQREFYSGHKSSHLVKMMSLVLPDGYVLDLIGPFSGKSNDSTITKEILSICANLQHLCQAGDVQIVDRG
;
A
#
# COMPACT_ATOMS: atom_id res chain seq x y z
N MET A 1 12.05 -6.83 6.75
CA MET A 1 10.59 -6.81 6.62
C MET A 1 10.25 -6.33 5.23
N ILE A 2 9.34 -7.01 4.52
CA ILE A 2 9.03 -6.74 3.11
C ILE A 2 7.64 -6.12 3.06
N TRP A 3 7.52 -5.00 2.35
CA TRP A 3 6.25 -4.34 2.07
C TRP A 3 5.90 -4.64 0.62
N ASP A 4 4.87 -5.46 0.39
CA ASP A 4 4.45 -5.83 -0.95
C ASP A 4 3.06 -5.27 -1.27
N GLY A 5 2.99 -4.48 -2.33
CA GLY A 5 1.79 -3.79 -2.78
C GLY A 5 0.89 -4.72 -3.58
N THR A 6 -0.34 -4.90 -3.12
CA THR A 6 -1.38 -5.68 -3.82
C THR A 6 -2.60 -4.82 -4.11
N TYR A 7 -3.49 -5.30 -4.98
CA TYR A 7 -4.69 -4.57 -5.35
C TYR A 7 -5.89 -5.49 -5.58
N VAL A 8 -7.07 -4.93 -5.32
CA VAL A 8 -8.36 -5.56 -5.60
C VAL A 8 -9.12 -4.69 -6.58
N TYR A 9 -9.57 -5.28 -7.69
CA TYR A 9 -10.40 -4.57 -8.66
C TYR A 9 -11.77 -4.26 -8.06
N CYS A 10 -12.28 -3.07 -8.37
CA CYS A 10 -13.61 -2.64 -7.94
C CYS A 10 -14.42 -2.12 -9.12
N TYR A 11 -15.74 -2.17 -8.99
CA TYR A 11 -16.63 -1.60 -9.99
C TYR A 11 -16.54 -0.07 -10.01
N LYS A 12 -16.74 0.50 -11.18
CA LYS A 12 -16.85 1.95 -11.35
C LYS A 12 -18.01 2.49 -10.49
N SER A 13 -17.70 3.41 -9.58
CA SER A 13 -18.72 4.12 -8.81
C SER A 13 -19.48 5.12 -9.69
N ASN A 14 -20.76 5.34 -9.36
CA ASN A 14 -21.57 6.42 -9.95
C ASN A 14 -21.26 7.79 -9.34
N ASP A 15 -20.56 7.82 -8.20
CA ASP A 15 -20.04 9.06 -7.63
C ASP A 15 -18.74 9.43 -8.36
N HIS A 16 -18.72 10.60 -9.01
CA HIS A 16 -17.57 11.11 -9.75
C HIS A 16 -16.32 11.30 -8.88
N VAL A 17 -16.47 11.62 -7.59
CA VAL A 17 -15.36 11.79 -6.67
C VAL A 17 -14.72 10.43 -6.39
N LEU A 18 -15.52 9.46 -5.97
CA LEU A 18 -15.05 8.09 -5.69
C LEU A 18 -14.50 7.41 -6.94
N GLN A 19 -15.12 7.64 -8.10
CA GLN A 19 -14.64 7.11 -9.38
C GLN A 19 -13.20 7.55 -9.65
N ARG A 20 -12.91 8.86 -9.49
CA ARG A 20 -11.58 9.43 -9.75
C ARG A 20 -10.56 8.98 -8.71
N GLU A 21 -11.00 8.78 -7.47
CA GLU A 21 -10.15 8.35 -6.36
C GLU A 21 -9.65 6.91 -6.57
N PHE A 22 -10.54 5.99 -6.94
CA PHE A 22 -10.16 4.58 -7.14
C PHE A 22 -9.61 4.27 -8.53
N TYR A 23 -9.58 5.24 -9.46
CA TYR A 23 -8.99 5.00 -10.77
C TYR A 23 -7.46 5.03 -10.72
N SER A 24 -6.83 3.89 -11.03
CA SER A 24 -5.39 3.81 -11.17
C SER A 24 -4.98 4.09 -12.61
N GLY A 25 -4.24 5.18 -12.83
CA GLY A 25 -3.70 5.52 -14.16
C GLY A 25 -2.75 4.45 -14.71
N HIS A 26 -1.93 3.84 -13.83
CA HIS A 26 -0.97 2.81 -14.22
C HIS A 26 -1.65 1.52 -14.70
N LYS A 27 -2.75 1.10 -14.05
CA LYS A 27 -3.51 -0.11 -14.42
C LYS A 27 -4.72 0.17 -15.33
N SER A 28 -4.95 1.44 -15.67
CA SER A 28 -6.11 1.91 -16.45
C SER A 28 -7.46 1.33 -15.99
N SER A 29 -7.61 1.11 -14.68
CA SER A 29 -8.73 0.38 -14.07
C SER A 29 -9.08 0.94 -12.70
N HIS A 30 -10.32 0.72 -12.26
CA HIS A 30 -10.74 1.02 -10.89
C HIS A 30 -10.29 -0.10 -9.94
N LEU A 31 -9.53 0.27 -8.92
CA LEU A 31 -9.00 -0.65 -7.94
C LEU A 31 -8.79 0.04 -6.59
N VAL A 32 -8.72 -0.80 -5.56
CA VAL A 32 -8.29 -0.44 -4.22
C VAL A 32 -6.91 -1.07 -4.00
N LYS A 33 -6.00 -0.32 -3.40
CA LYS A 33 -4.67 -0.82 -3.05
C LYS A 33 -4.62 -1.29 -1.60
N MET A 34 -3.80 -2.28 -1.34
CA MET A 34 -3.49 -2.79 -0.01
C MET A 34 -1.99 -3.04 0.06
N MET A 35 -1.40 -2.94 1.25
CA MET A 35 0.01 -3.19 1.48
C MET A 35 0.15 -4.37 2.42
N SER A 36 0.74 -5.47 1.92
CA SER A 36 1.01 -6.64 2.74
C SER A 36 2.32 -6.49 3.50
N LEU A 37 2.30 -6.92 4.75
CA LEU A 37 3.46 -6.99 5.62
C LEU A 37 3.98 -8.42 5.61
N VAL A 38 5.13 -8.65 4.99
CA VAL A 38 5.66 -9.99 4.75
C VAL A 38 6.98 -10.18 5.49
N LEU A 39 7.09 -11.32 6.18
CA LEU A 39 8.30 -11.74 6.87
C LEU A 39 9.34 -12.29 5.86
N PRO A 40 10.64 -12.27 6.18
CA PRO A 40 11.69 -12.72 5.26
C PRO A 40 11.58 -14.19 4.83
N ASP A 41 10.87 -15.02 5.60
CA ASP A 41 10.58 -16.43 5.31
C ASP A 41 9.34 -16.64 4.43
N GLY A 42 8.70 -15.54 3.99
CA GLY A 42 7.57 -15.55 3.05
C GLY A 42 6.19 -15.59 3.71
N TYR A 43 6.10 -15.61 5.05
CA TYR A 43 4.80 -15.54 5.73
C TYR A 43 4.24 -14.11 5.75
N VAL A 44 2.97 -13.98 5.38
CA VAL A 44 2.24 -12.71 5.48
C VAL A 44 1.79 -12.53 6.93
N LEU A 45 2.27 -11.46 7.56
CA LEU A 45 1.93 -11.10 8.93
C LEU A 45 0.62 -10.30 8.98
N ASP A 46 0.45 -9.34 8.07
CA ASP A 46 -0.72 -8.46 8.05
C ASP A 46 -0.99 -7.88 6.65
N LEU A 47 -2.19 -7.32 6.46
CA LEU A 47 -2.61 -6.64 5.23
C LEU A 47 -3.22 -5.28 5.58
N ILE A 48 -2.49 -4.22 5.25
CA ILE A 48 -2.84 -2.83 5.62
C ILE A 48 -3.58 -2.16 4.47
N GLY A 49 -4.65 -1.44 4.80
CA GLY A 49 -5.48 -0.70 3.85
C GLY A 49 -6.93 -0.58 4.35
N PRO A 50 -7.89 -0.20 3.48
CA PRO A 50 -7.75 0.06 2.05
C PRO A 50 -7.15 1.43 1.73
N PHE A 51 -6.33 1.50 0.67
CA PHE A 51 -5.78 2.73 0.12
C PHE A 51 -6.39 3.06 -1.25
N SER A 52 -6.41 4.35 -1.57
CA SER A 52 -6.84 4.89 -2.86
C SER A 52 -6.07 4.28 -4.04
N GLY A 53 -6.78 3.93 -5.12
CA GLY A 53 -6.16 3.39 -6.34
C GLY A 53 -5.26 4.37 -7.08
N LYS A 54 -5.41 5.66 -6.78
CA LYS A 54 -4.57 6.76 -7.27
C LYS A 54 -3.25 6.89 -6.51
N SER A 55 -3.18 6.45 -5.25
CA SER A 55 -1.97 6.56 -4.44
C SER A 55 -0.87 5.64 -4.97
N ASN A 56 0.35 6.15 -5.05
CA ASN A 56 1.51 5.32 -5.37
C ASN A 56 2.03 4.61 -4.11
N ASP A 57 2.84 3.57 -4.32
CA ASP A 57 3.24 2.68 -3.24
C ASP A 57 4.16 3.40 -2.25
N SER A 58 5.01 4.33 -2.72
CA SER A 58 5.85 5.16 -1.86
C SER A 58 5.03 6.07 -0.91
N THR A 59 3.90 6.60 -1.37
CA THR A 59 2.99 7.43 -0.57
C THR A 59 2.29 6.57 0.47
N ILE A 60 1.79 5.40 0.08
CA ILE A 60 1.15 4.43 0.98
C ILE A 60 2.14 3.98 2.07
N THR A 61 3.36 3.60 1.70
CA THR A 61 4.38 3.16 2.67
C THR A 61 4.73 4.27 3.67
N LYS A 62 4.85 5.52 3.20
CA LYS A 62 5.07 6.67 4.10
C LYS A 62 3.92 6.87 5.06
N GLU A 63 2.68 6.76 4.57
CA GLU A 63 1.48 6.88 5.40
C GLU A 63 1.46 5.79 6.47
N ILE A 64 1.70 4.54 6.10
CA ILE A 64 1.81 3.40 7.03
C ILE A 64 2.87 3.65 8.10
N LEU A 65 4.08 4.05 7.71
CA LEU A 65 5.17 4.32 8.66
C LEU A 65 4.85 5.51 9.60
N SER A 66 4.00 6.44 9.17
CA SER A 66 3.57 7.58 9.99
C SER A 66 2.45 7.21 10.97
N ILE A 67 1.47 6.41 10.54
CA ILE A 67 0.31 5.99 11.34
C ILE A 67 0.74 4.92 12.34
N CYS A 68 1.55 3.98 11.89
CA CYS A 68 2.11 2.94 12.73
C CYS A 68 3.37 3.47 13.45
N ALA A 69 3.20 4.50 14.28
CA ALA A 69 4.26 4.97 15.18
C ALA A 69 4.85 3.84 16.02
N ASN A 70 4.06 2.78 16.27
CA ASN A 70 4.52 1.56 16.92
C ASN A 70 5.19 0.56 15.98
N LEU A 71 5.22 0.68 14.65
CA LEU A 71 6.03 -0.22 13.80
C LEU A 71 7.51 0.18 13.77
N GLN A 72 7.85 1.38 14.27
CA GLN A 72 9.23 1.84 14.37
C GLN A 72 10.10 0.92 15.22
N HIS A 73 9.56 0.25 16.26
CA HIS A 73 10.36 -0.72 17.04
C HIS A 73 10.73 -1.99 16.25
N LEU A 74 10.02 -2.26 15.15
CA LEU A 74 10.33 -3.35 14.23
C LEU A 74 11.45 -2.96 13.24
N CYS A 75 11.83 -1.68 13.20
CA CYS A 75 12.95 -1.17 12.40
C CYS A 75 14.04 -0.63 13.34
N GLN A 76 15.18 -1.29 13.39
CA GLN A 76 16.30 -0.88 14.24
C GLN A 76 17.25 0.07 13.49
N ALA A 77 18.07 0.80 14.25
CA ALA A 77 19.13 1.63 13.67
C ALA A 77 20.10 0.75 12.86
N GLY A 78 20.23 1.03 11.56
CA GLY A 78 21.05 0.24 10.63
C GLY A 78 20.24 -0.59 9.62
N ASP A 79 18.92 -0.71 9.82
CA ASP A 79 18.06 -1.40 8.85
C ASP A 79 17.95 -0.61 7.54
N VAL A 80 18.07 -1.32 6.42
CA VAL A 80 17.89 -0.74 5.08
C VAL A 80 16.48 -0.99 4.61
N GLN A 81 15.70 0.07 4.46
CA GLN A 81 14.39 0.01 3.81
C GLN A 81 14.56 0.16 2.30
N ILE A 82 14.20 -0.88 1.56
CA ILE A 82 14.19 -0.87 0.11
C ILE A 82 12.74 -0.76 -0.33
N VAL A 83 12.43 0.26 -1.13
CA VAL A 83 11.09 0.52 -1.66
C VAL A 83 11.20 0.51 -3.18
N ASP A 84 10.33 -0.26 -3.82
CA ASP A 84 10.21 -0.22 -5.29
C ASP A 84 9.61 1.12 -5.73
N ARG A 85 10.16 1.69 -6.81
CA ARG A 85 9.71 2.97 -7.39
C ARG A 85 8.76 2.80 -8.58
N GLY A 86 8.29 1.57 -8.83
CA GLY A 86 7.37 1.21 -9.91
C GLY A 86 6.12 2.08 -10.01
#